data_AF-A0A916DY15-F1
#
_entry.id   AF-A0A916DY15-F1
#
_cell.length_a   1.000
_cell.length_b   1.000
_cell.length_c   1.000
_cell.angle_alpha   90.00
_cell.angle_beta   90.00
_cell.angle_gamma   90.00
#
_symmetry.space_group_name_H-M   'P 1'
#
loop_
_entity.id
_entity.type
_entity.pdbx_description
1 polymer ?
#
loop_
_entity_poly.entity_id
_entity_poly.type
_entity_poly.pdbx_seq_one_letter_code
_entity_poly.pdbx_strand_id
1 'polypeptide(L)'
;MGEELQTYFNKLLTRIDGLKAVTVTDGDGVILIKSVSNDVSPRVLEPALSTTFSVVSDQASKLGLKKNKSILIRGLILEYYWILEMN
;
A
#
# COMPACT_ATOMS: atom_id res chain seq x y z
N MET A 1 1.44 1.92 -21.80
CA MET A 1 2.17 1.82 -20.51
C MET A 1 1.28 2.07 -19.30
N GLY A 2 0.77 3.29 -19.03
CA GLY A 2 -0.05 3.57 -17.84
C GLY A 2 -1.36 2.74 -17.78
N GLU A 3 -2.09 2.68 -18.89
CA GLU A 3 -3.34 1.90 -19.00
C GLU A 3 -3.14 0.38 -18.91
N GLU A 4 -2.03 -0.12 -19.46
CA GLU A 4 -1.67 -1.55 -19.38
C GLU A 4 -1.35 -1.93 -17.93
N LEU A 5 -0.63 -1.07 -17.22
CA LEU A 5 -0.29 -1.27 -15.81
C LEU A 5 -1.54 -1.19 -14.91
N GLN A 6 -2.44 -0.22 -15.17
CA GLN A 6 -3.74 -0.14 -14.51
C GLN A 6 -4.58 -1.42 -14.74
N THR A 7 -4.61 -1.92 -15.98
CA THR A 7 -5.31 -3.16 -16.34
C THR A 7 -4.71 -4.37 -15.62
N TYR A 8 -3.38 -4.42 -15.50
CA TYR A 8 -2.69 -5.47 -14.77
C TYR A 8 -3.06 -5.47 -13.28
N PHE A 9 -3.04 -4.32 -12.61
CA PHE A 9 -3.42 -4.22 -11.19
C PHE A 9 -4.90 -4.56 -10.96
N ASN A 10 -5.81 -4.15 -11.85
CA ASN A 10 -7.20 -4.57 -11.80
C ASN A 10 -7.37 -6.10 -11.89
N LYS A 11 -6.55 -6.78 -12.73
CA LYS A 11 -6.52 -8.24 -12.81
C LYS A 11 -5.96 -8.90 -11.55
N LEU A 12 -5.06 -8.24 -10.82
CA LEU A 12 -4.54 -8.77 -9.56
C LEU A 12 -5.61 -8.82 -8.48
N LEU A 13 -6.50 -7.82 -8.41
CA LEU A 13 -7.62 -7.80 -7.45
C LEU A 13 -8.54 -9.02 -7.61
N THR A 14 -8.76 -9.49 -8.84
CA THR A 14 -9.60 -10.66 -9.09
C THR A 14 -8.85 -11.99 -8.95
N ARG A 15 -7.52 -11.96 -9.05
CA ARG A 15 -6.66 -13.15 -8.99
C ARG A 15 -6.27 -13.53 -7.57
N ILE A 16 -6.08 -12.55 -6.68
CA ILE A 16 -5.62 -12.75 -5.31
C ILE A 16 -6.80 -12.60 -4.37
N ASP A 17 -7.23 -13.71 -3.75
CA ASP A 17 -8.31 -13.68 -2.77
C ASP A 17 -7.95 -12.79 -1.57
N GLY A 18 -8.90 -11.95 -1.16
CA GLY A 18 -8.72 -10.98 -0.09
C GLY A 18 -7.94 -9.70 -0.46
N LEU A 19 -7.37 -9.57 -1.67
CA LEU A 19 -6.72 -8.33 -2.09
C LEU A 19 -7.77 -7.26 -2.46
N LYS A 20 -7.86 -6.20 -1.66
CA LYS A 20 -8.88 -5.15 -1.82
C LYS A 20 -8.38 -3.90 -2.53
N ALA A 21 -7.09 -3.61 -2.45
CA ALA A 21 -6.51 -2.41 -3.03
C ALA A 21 -5.07 -2.64 -3.46
N VAL A 22 -4.69 -1.99 -4.56
CA VAL A 22 -3.30 -1.77 -4.96
C VAL A 22 -3.16 -0.31 -5.33
N THR A 23 -2.24 0.38 -4.66
CA THR A 23 -1.90 1.77 -4.92
C THR A 23 -0.41 1.91 -5.16
N VAL A 24 -0.05 2.72 -6.15
CA VAL A 24 1.33 3.17 -6.36
C VAL A 24 1.36 4.63 -6.01
N THR A 25 2.17 5.00 -5.01
CA THR A 25 2.31 6.37 -4.56
C THR A 25 3.74 6.86 -4.73
N ASP A 26 3.94 8.16 -4.68
CA ASP A 26 5.26 8.74 -4.40
C ASP A 26 5.53 8.79 -2.87
N GLY A 27 6.67 9.37 -2.49
CA GLY A 27 7.09 9.48 -1.09
C GLY A 27 6.22 10.43 -0.24
N ASP A 28 5.47 11.33 -0.88
CA ASP A 28 4.55 12.28 -0.25
C ASP A 28 3.11 11.71 -0.18
N GLY A 29 2.91 10.47 -0.65
CA GLY A 29 1.61 9.79 -0.63
C GLY A 29 0.67 10.19 -1.77
N VAL A 30 1.18 10.86 -2.82
CA VAL A 30 0.38 11.16 -4.01
C VAL A 30 0.15 9.87 -4.79
N ILE A 31 -1.12 9.52 -4.99
CA ILE A 31 -1.52 8.31 -5.72
C ILE A 31 -1.33 8.52 -7.22
N LEU A 32 -0.42 7.75 -7.81
CA LEU A 32 -0.14 7.72 -9.25
C LEU A 32 -1.01 6.68 -9.97
N ILE A 33 -1.24 5.53 -9.33
CA ILE A 33 -2.06 4.43 -9.85
C ILE A 33 -2.89 3.87 -8.71
N LYS A 34 -4.16 3.55 -8.99
CA LYS A 34 -5.09 3.01 -7.98
C LYS A 34 -6.01 1.98 -8.61
N SER A 35 -5.98 0.77 -8.05
CA SER A 35 -6.95 -0.29 -8.31
C SER A 35 -7.57 -0.67 -6.98
N VAL A 36 -8.89 -0.58 -6.87
CA VAL A 36 -9.62 -0.82 -5.61
C VAL A 36 -10.90 -1.58 -5.87
N SER A 37 -11.23 -2.49 -4.96
CA SER A 37 -12.54 -3.16 -4.92
C SER A 37 -13.60 -2.20 -4.35
N ASN A 38 -14.87 -2.49 -4.64
CA ASN A 38 -15.99 -1.64 -4.23
C ASN A 38 -16.22 -1.61 -2.70
N ASP A 39 -15.68 -2.60 -1.98
CA ASP A 39 -15.89 -2.82 -0.54
C ASP A 39 -14.70 -2.39 0.31
N VAL A 40 -13.67 -1.75 -0.27
CA VAL A 40 -12.54 -1.23 0.51
C VAL A 40 -12.95 0.04 1.27
N SER A 41 -12.55 0.14 2.53
CA SER A 41 -12.72 1.38 3.29
C SER A 41 -11.87 2.52 2.72
N PRO A 42 -12.43 3.72 2.52
CA PRO A 42 -11.68 4.89 2.05
C PRO A 42 -10.48 5.25 2.93
N ARG A 43 -10.53 4.91 4.23
CA ARG A 43 -9.45 5.18 5.18
C ARG A 43 -8.13 4.51 4.82
N VAL A 44 -8.19 3.34 4.16
CA VAL A 44 -7.01 2.60 3.70
C VAL A 44 -6.27 3.35 2.59
N LEU A 45 -6.92 4.32 1.96
CA LEU A 45 -6.40 5.08 0.82
C LEU A 45 -6.01 6.50 1.21
N GLU A 46 -6.07 6.86 2.49
CA GLU A 46 -5.66 8.17 2.97
C GLU A 46 -4.13 8.34 2.80
N PRO A 47 -3.65 9.45 2.22
CA PRO A 47 -2.21 9.71 2.05
C PRO A 47 -1.41 9.64 3.36
N ALA A 48 -2.07 9.84 4.51
CA ALA A 48 -1.49 9.70 5.83
C ALA A 48 -0.88 8.31 6.07
N LEU A 49 -1.42 7.24 5.47
CA LEU A 49 -0.87 5.89 5.60
C LEU A 49 0.45 5.75 4.84
N SER A 50 0.46 6.13 3.56
CA SER A 50 1.66 6.02 2.70
C SER A 50 2.78 6.95 3.17
N THR A 51 2.46 8.17 3.63
CA THR A 51 3.47 9.07 4.22
C THR A 51 4.02 8.54 5.55
N THR A 52 3.19 7.86 6.35
CA THR A 52 3.66 7.17 7.57
C THR A 52 4.64 6.06 7.21
N PHE A 53 4.41 5.29 6.15
CA PHE A 53 5.36 4.27 5.69
C PHE A 53 6.73 4.86 5.35
N SER A 54 6.80 5.97 4.60
CA SER A 54 8.07 6.64 4.28
C SER A 54 8.89 6.91 5.55
N VAL A 55 8.26 7.47 6.58
CA VAL A 55 8.92 7.76 7.86
C VAL A 55 9.33 6.48 8.58
N VAL A 56 8.43 5.50 8.69
CA VAL A 56 8.70 4.25 9.43
C VAL A 56 9.79 3.42 8.73
N SER A 57 9.81 3.38 7.39
CA SER A 57 10.84 2.69 6.60
C SER A 57 12.23 3.30 6.85
N ASP A 58 12.32 4.64 6.91
CA ASP A 58 13.57 5.33 7.23
C ASP A 58 14.05 5.04 8.65
N GLN A 59 13.13 4.96 9.63
CA GLN A 59 13.50 4.58 11.00
C GLN A 59 13.87 3.09 11.10
N ALA A 60 13.14 2.20 10.43
CA ALA A 60 13.42 0.77 10.41
C ALA A 60 14.80 0.47 9.80
N SER A 61 15.21 1.24 8.80
CA SER A 61 16.54 1.14 8.18
C SER A 61 17.70 1.48 9.14
N LYS A 62 17.42 2.17 10.25
CA LYS A 62 18.41 2.54 11.29
C LYS A 62 18.62 1.45 12.34
N LEU A 63 17.89 0.33 12.26
CA LEU A 63 18.03 -0.80 13.21
C LEU A 63 19.32 -1.63 13.02
N GLY A 64 20.20 -1.24 12.10
CA GLY A 64 21.43 -2.00 11.78
C GLY A 64 21.21 -3.24 10.92
N LEU A 65 19.98 -3.45 10.42
CA LEU A 65 19.58 -4.61 9.61
C LEU A 65 19.59 -4.34 8.08
N LYS A 66 20.40 -3.38 7.64
CA LYS A 66 20.40 -2.81 6.27
C LYS A 66 19.12 -2.01 5.96
N LYS A 67 18.98 -1.54 4.73
CA LYS A 67 17.82 -0.75 4.26
C LYS A 67 16.55 -1.60 4.32
N ASN A 68 15.49 -1.05 4.91
CA ASN A 68 14.16 -1.65 4.91
C ASN A 68 13.62 -1.76 3.47
N LYS A 69 12.95 -2.87 3.16
CA LYS A 69 12.35 -3.14 1.85
C LYS A 69 10.83 -3.12 1.88
N SER A 70 10.24 -3.54 2.99
CA SER A 70 8.81 -3.62 3.15
C SER A 70 8.42 -3.60 4.62
N ILE A 71 7.17 -3.20 4.85
CA ILE A 71 6.53 -3.21 6.17
C ILE A 71 5.14 -3.83 6.00
N LEU A 72 4.81 -4.79 6.85
CA LEU A 72 3.48 -5.37 6.96
C LEU A 72 2.82 -4.85 8.23
N ILE A 73 1.67 -4.20 8.10
CA ILE A 73 0.90 -3.63 9.21
C ILE A 73 -0.46 -4.33 9.27
N ARG A 74 -0.88 -4.73 10.46
CA ARG A 74 -2.24 -5.23 10.70
C ARG A 74 -3.06 -4.13 11.39
N GLY A 75 -4.14 -3.69 10.75
CA GLY A 75 -5.08 -2.74 11.32
C GLY A 75 -5.87 -3.36 12.47
N LEU A 76 -5.50 -3.06 13.72
CA LEU A 76 -6.09 -3.67 14.92
C LEU A 76 -7.38 -3.00 15.41
N ILE A 77 -7.64 -1.74 15.03
CA ILE A 77 -8.62 -0.92 15.77
C ILE A 77 -9.92 -0.69 14.98
N LEU A 78 -9.95 -0.75 13.64
CA LEU A 78 -11.16 -0.33 12.88
C LEU A 78 -11.53 -1.17 11.64
N GLU A 79 -10.59 -1.88 11.00
CA GLU A 79 -10.83 -2.35 9.62
C GLU A 79 -10.32 -3.78 9.29
N TYR A 80 -9.68 -4.49 10.23
CA TYR A 80 -9.11 -5.86 10.03
C TYR A 80 -8.27 -6.08 8.75
N TYR A 81 -7.82 -5.03 8.07
CA TYR A 81 -6.97 -5.16 6.88
C TYR A 81 -5.50 -5.40 7.24
N TRP A 82 -4.85 -6.10 6.33
CA TRP A 82 -3.39 -6.19 6.27
C TRP A 82 -2.91 -5.23 5.17
N ILE A 83 -2.01 -4.33 5.54
CA ILE A 83 -1.41 -3.36 4.62
C ILE A 83 0.05 -3.74 4.45
N LEU A 84 0.45 -4.02 3.21
CA LEU A 84 1.83 -4.28 2.83
C LEU A 84 2.31 -3.12 1.97
N GLU A 85 3.29 -2.37 2.47
CA GLU A 85 3.97 -1.33 1.70
C GLU A 85 5.41 -1.74 1.41
N MET A 86 5.88 -1.39 0.22
CA MET A 86 7.15 -1.82 -0.34
C MET A 86 7.86 -0.62 -0.97
N ASN A 87 9.18 -0.56 -0.78
CA ASN A 87 10.08 0.48 -1.30
C ASN A 87 10.63 0.12 -2.70
#